data_AF-A0A955X7S7-F1
#
_entry.id   AF-A0A955X7S7-F1
#
_cell.length_a   1.000
_cell.length_b   1.000
_cell.length_c   1.000
_cell.angle_alpha   90.00
_cell.angle_beta   90.00
_cell.angle_gamma   90.00
#
_symmetry.space_group_name_H-M   'P 1'
#
loop_
_entity.id
_entity.type
_entity.pdbx_description
1 polymer ?
#
loop_
_entity_poly.entity_id
_entity_poly.type
_entity_poly.pdbx_seq_one_letter_code
_entity_poly.pdbx_strand_id
1 'polypeptide(L)'
;PFRTRGDTRQGTNTYSRYSCAPNTNESGPELVYTIEATVPGVIAAQLSNLPAGVDVDVHIVVGDTCVSRGNWSASAYVPAGRHRIIVDSWVDSAGRVRSGAFDLLVGYTQPTDLAEAGLTTVAADRALVAFAQAWEQGATDRFVYTIVDLDQPSNQPRLVAWDLLNQAVVTRAYVGHGVGSTMEDDPARVVSVGDDLERSPVGLLLTGERTQGPDGIGIQLDGIEPGFNDNARARSLQLISDYSATADFVNAHGAPALTQGDLTVAPDVLARLSEAVGDGALVILHFSDAAWLDTSDYLEP
;
A
#
# COMPACT_ATOMS: atom_id res chain seq x y z
N PRO A 1 13.74 0.43 -9.06
CA PRO A 1 12.62 0.08 -9.97
C PRO A 1 13.11 -0.12 -11.41
N PHE A 2 12.47 -0.99 -12.20
CA PHE A 2 12.76 -1.21 -13.61
C PHE A 2 11.87 -0.33 -14.49
N ARG A 3 12.44 0.36 -15.48
CA ARG A 3 11.70 1.19 -16.42
C ARG A 3 12.09 0.85 -17.85
N THR A 4 11.10 0.74 -18.73
CA THR A 4 11.33 0.50 -20.15
C THR A 4 10.25 1.15 -20.99
N ARG A 5 10.58 1.41 -22.26
CA ARG A 5 9.60 1.69 -23.30
C ARG A 5 9.38 0.42 -24.11
N GLY A 6 8.14 0.09 -24.41
CA GLY A 6 7.75 -1.05 -25.23
C GLY A 6 6.81 -0.63 -26.35
N ASP A 7 6.59 -1.53 -27.30
CA ASP A 7 5.60 -1.41 -28.35
C ASP A 7 5.07 -2.79 -28.70
N THR A 8 3.83 -3.08 -28.34
CA THR A 8 3.26 -4.41 -28.56
C THR A 8 3.18 -4.77 -30.04
N ARG A 9 3.24 -3.81 -30.97
CA ARG A 9 3.34 -4.11 -32.42
C ARG A 9 4.59 -4.92 -32.79
N GLN A 10 5.60 -4.95 -31.93
CA GLN A 10 6.84 -5.71 -32.08
C GLN A 10 6.82 -7.05 -31.31
N GLY A 11 5.70 -7.35 -30.63
CA GLY A 11 5.52 -8.52 -29.78
C GLY A 11 5.22 -9.82 -30.55
N THR A 12 5.03 -10.89 -29.78
CA THR A 12 4.54 -12.19 -30.27
C THR A 12 3.04 -12.34 -30.01
N ASN A 13 2.38 -13.37 -30.53
CA ASN A 13 0.98 -13.71 -30.18
C ASN A 13 0.95 -15.09 -29.51
N THR A 14 1.72 -15.25 -28.45
CA THR A 14 1.91 -16.52 -27.73
C THR A 14 0.88 -16.66 -26.60
N TYR A 15 0.51 -15.55 -25.98
CA TYR A 15 -0.50 -15.51 -24.93
C TYR A 15 -1.76 -14.93 -25.56
N SER A 16 -2.91 -15.52 -25.27
CA SER A 16 -4.18 -15.05 -25.85
C SER A 16 -5.35 -15.13 -24.87
N ARG A 17 -5.10 -15.70 -23.69
CA ARG A 17 -6.08 -15.93 -22.63
C ARG A 17 -5.33 -15.96 -21.31
N TYR A 18 -5.94 -15.37 -20.30
CA TYR A 18 -5.42 -15.33 -18.94
C TYR A 18 -6.46 -15.88 -17.97
N SER A 19 -6.03 -16.66 -16.97
CA SER A 19 -6.94 -17.23 -15.96
C SER A 19 -7.71 -16.18 -15.16
N CYS A 20 -7.11 -15.01 -14.96
CA CYS A 20 -7.70 -13.84 -14.29
C CYS A 20 -8.76 -13.10 -15.15
N ALA A 21 -8.84 -13.39 -16.47
CA ALA A 21 -9.82 -12.82 -17.38
C ALA A 21 -10.11 -13.76 -18.57
N PRO A 22 -10.77 -14.91 -18.34
CA PRO A 22 -10.92 -15.95 -19.36
C PRO A 22 -11.80 -15.54 -20.56
N ASN A 23 -12.57 -14.46 -20.41
CA ASN A 23 -13.50 -13.94 -21.40
C ASN A 23 -12.98 -12.69 -22.14
N THR A 24 -11.83 -12.14 -21.75
CA THR A 24 -11.23 -11.00 -22.43
C THR A 24 -10.45 -11.49 -23.66
N ASN A 25 -10.67 -10.85 -24.80
CA ASN A 25 -9.96 -11.17 -26.03
C ASN A 25 -8.61 -10.46 -26.07
N GLU A 26 -7.58 -11.18 -25.68
CA GLU A 26 -6.19 -10.70 -25.67
C GLU A 26 -5.36 -11.45 -26.70
N SER A 27 -5.94 -11.82 -27.84
CA SER A 27 -5.21 -12.51 -28.91
C SER A 27 -4.30 -11.57 -29.73
N GLY A 28 -4.08 -10.35 -29.25
CA GLY A 28 -3.20 -9.38 -29.88
C GLY A 28 -1.73 -9.76 -29.67
N PRO A 29 -0.81 -8.92 -30.16
CA PRO A 29 0.59 -9.13 -29.86
C PRO A 29 0.92 -8.63 -28.45
N GLU A 30 1.86 -9.33 -27.79
CA GLU A 30 2.28 -9.10 -26.42
C GLU A 30 3.81 -8.98 -26.28
N LEU A 31 4.24 -8.22 -25.27
CA LEU A 31 5.62 -8.18 -24.79
C LEU A 31 5.72 -8.82 -23.41
N VAL A 32 6.67 -9.74 -23.26
CA VAL A 32 6.88 -10.51 -22.03
C VAL A 32 8.16 -10.03 -21.35
N TYR A 33 8.01 -9.56 -20.12
CA TYR A 33 9.10 -9.22 -19.21
C TYR A 33 9.22 -10.30 -18.14
N THR A 34 10.45 -10.60 -17.71
CA THR A 34 10.72 -11.59 -16.67
C THR A 34 11.33 -10.91 -15.46
N ILE A 35 10.85 -11.27 -14.28
CA ILE A 35 11.42 -10.85 -13.00
C ILE A 35 11.84 -12.08 -12.21
N GLU A 36 13.02 -12.00 -11.59
CA GLU A 36 13.56 -13.02 -10.69
C GLU A 36 13.40 -12.52 -9.26
N ALA A 37 12.42 -13.07 -8.52
CA ALA A 37 12.19 -12.78 -7.11
C ALA A 37 13.04 -13.73 -6.26
N THR A 38 14.01 -13.20 -5.51
CA THR A 38 14.93 -14.02 -4.68
C THR A 38 14.31 -14.49 -3.37
N VAL A 39 13.30 -13.76 -2.90
CA VAL A 39 12.44 -14.04 -1.73
C VAL A 39 11.00 -13.73 -2.12
N PRO A 40 9.98 -14.04 -1.32
CA PRO A 40 8.63 -13.54 -1.54
C PRO A 40 8.52 -12.01 -1.42
N GLY A 41 7.60 -11.39 -2.15
CA GLY A 41 7.40 -9.94 -2.14
C GLY A 41 6.30 -9.47 -3.09
N VAL A 42 6.08 -8.15 -3.16
CA VAL A 42 5.04 -7.53 -3.99
C VAL A 42 5.63 -6.98 -5.28
N ILE A 43 5.09 -7.39 -6.41
CA ILE A 43 5.30 -6.73 -7.72
C ILE A 43 4.25 -5.63 -7.86
N ALA A 44 4.68 -4.42 -8.24
CA ALA A 44 3.83 -3.32 -8.67
C ALA A 44 4.19 -2.96 -10.11
N ALA A 45 3.24 -3.00 -11.03
CA ALA A 45 3.46 -2.69 -12.44
C ALA A 45 2.50 -1.60 -12.89
N GLN A 46 3.00 -0.62 -13.65
CA GLN A 46 2.21 0.47 -14.20
C GLN A 46 2.62 0.79 -15.65
N LEU A 47 1.60 0.98 -16.48
CA LEU A 47 1.69 1.44 -17.84
C LEU A 47 1.40 2.95 -17.90
N SER A 48 2.09 3.64 -18.79
CA SER A 48 1.93 5.09 -19.00
C SER A 48 2.26 5.47 -20.44
N ASN A 49 1.94 6.70 -20.83
CA ASN A 49 2.26 7.27 -22.14
C ASN A 49 1.71 6.45 -23.34
N LEU A 50 0.52 5.86 -23.20
CA LEU A 50 -0.17 5.15 -24.28
C LEU A 50 -0.72 6.16 -25.31
N PRO A 51 -0.39 6.04 -26.61
CA PRO A 51 -0.99 6.85 -27.66
C PRO A 51 -2.50 6.63 -27.80
N ALA A 52 -3.21 7.63 -28.35
CA ALA A 52 -4.64 7.53 -28.58
C ALA A 52 -5.01 6.31 -29.45
N GLY A 53 -5.95 5.50 -28.97
CA GLY A 53 -6.42 4.29 -29.66
C GLY A 53 -5.60 3.03 -29.39
N VAL A 54 -4.53 3.12 -28.60
CA VAL A 54 -3.83 1.98 -28.01
C VAL A 54 -4.55 1.55 -26.74
N ASP A 55 -4.72 0.24 -26.58
CA ASP A 55 -5.36 -0.40 -25.44
C ASP A 55 -4.57 -1.67 -25.15
N VAL A 56 -3.61 -1.54 -24.23
CA VAL A 56 -2.76 -2.64 -23.80
C VAL A 56 -2.94 -2.83 -22.30
N ASP A 57 -3.03 -4.09 -21.87
CA ASP A 57 -3.30 -4.48 -20.50
C ASP A 57 -2.05 -5.11 -19.90
N VAL A 58 -1.82 -4.87 -18.60
CA VAL A 58 -0.70 -5.46 -17.86
C VAL A 58 -1.17 -6.64 -17.02
N HIS A 59 -0.43 -7.74 -17.11
CA HIS A 59 -0.68 -9.00 -16.43
C HIS A 59 0.53 -9.42 -15.61
N ILE A 60 0.30 -9.91 -14.39
CA ILE A 60 1.31 -10.58 -13.56
C ILE A 60 0.99 -12.07 -13.56
N VAL A 61 1.96 -12.88 -13.96
CA VAL A 61 1.82 -14.33 -14.15
C VAL A 61 2.86 -15.07 -13.30
N VAL A 62 2.38 -15.93 -12.40
CA VAL A 62 3.15 -16.79 -11.49
C VAL A 62 2.94 -18.24 -11.92
N GLY A 63 4.03 -18.96 -12.23
CA GLY A 63 3.90 -20.22 -12.95
C GLY A 63 3.15 -19.97 -14.25
N ASP A 64 2.07 -20.71 -14.54
CA ASP A 64 1.18 -20.49 -15.70
C ASP A 64 -0.14 -19.79 -15.35
N THR A 65 -0.25 -19.27 -14.12
CA THR A 65 -1.47 -18.64 -13.61
C THR A 65 -1.32 -17.12 -13.65
N CYS A 66 -2.26 -16.43 -14.30
CA CYS A 66 -2.40 -14.99 -14.13
C CYS A 66 -3.00 -14.70 -12.75
N VAL A 67 -2.24 -14.00 -11.91
CA VAL A 67 -2.60 -13.67 -10.53
C VAL A 67 -3.11 -12.23 -10.38
N SER A 68 -2.75 -11.33 -11.30
CA SER A 68 -3.32 -9.98 -11.34
C SER A 68 -3.33 -9.45 -12.77
N ARG A 69 -4.31 -8.63 -13.09
CA ARG A 69 -4.38 -7.85 -14.33
C ARG A 69 -4.92 -6.45 -14.10
N GLY A 70 -4.66 -5.55 -15.04
CA GLY A 70 -5.40 -4.31 -15.16
C GLY A 70 -5.04 -3.52 -16.40
N ASN A 71 -5.89 -2.56 -16.76
CA ASN A 71 -5.72 -1.76 -17.98
C ASN A 71 -4.44 -0.92 -17.94
N TRP A 72 -4.10 -0.37 -16.77
CA TRP A 72 -2.92 0.48 -16.61
C TRP A 72 -2.02 0.05 -15.48
N SER A 73 -2.49 -0.82 -14.59
CA SER A 73 -1.75 -1.21 -13.40
C SER A 73 -2.16 -2.58 -12.90
N ALA A 74 -1.20 -3.30 -12.33
CA ALA A 74 -1.41 -4.58 -11.70
C ALA A 74 -0.44 -4.72 -10.52
N SER A 75 -0.86 -5.43 -9.47
CA SER A 75 0.00 -5.76 -8.34
C SER A 75 -0.33 -7.15 -7.81
N ALA A 76 0.68 -7.84 -7.32
CA ALA A 76 0.49 -9.15 -6.70
C ALA A 76 1.64 -9.45 -5.73
N TYR A 77 1.32 -10.14 -4.64
CA TYR A 77 2.32 -10.86 -3.87
C TYR A 77 2.76 -12.10 -4.65
N VAL A 78 4.07 -12.30 -4.78
CA VAL A 78 4.64 -13.43 -5.51
C VAL A 78 5.62 -14.19 -4.62
N PRO A 79 5.69 -15.54 -4.72
CA PRO A 79 6.69 -16.31 -4.02
C PRO A 79 8.09 -16.08 -4.61
N ALA A 80 9.13 -16.59 -3.97
CA ALA A 80 10.45 -16.64 -4.60
C ALA A 80 10.40 -17.47 -5.90
N GLY A 81 11.06 -16.98 -6.95
CA GLY A 81 11.12 -17.64 -8.25
C GLY A 81 11.04 -16.67 -9.42
N ARG A 82 10.96 -17.26 -10.61
CA ARG A 82 10.88 -16.53 -11.87
C ARG A 82 9.42 -16.29 -12.26
N HIS A 83 9.04 -15.03 -12.38
CA HIS A 83 7.68 -14.61 -12.76
C HIS A 83 7.69 -13.78 -14.04
N ARG A 84 6.51 -13.64 -14.65
CA ARG A 84 6.33 -12.89 -15.89
C ARG A 84 5.42 -11.69 -15.66
N ILE A 85 5.79 -10.57 -16.26
CA ILE A 85 4.90 -9.42 -16.45
C ILE A 85 4.65 -9.33 -17.96
N ILE A 86 3.40 -9.43 -18.36
CA ILE A 86 3.01 -9.47 -19.77
C ILE A 86 2.19 -8.22 -20.07
N VAL A 87 2.63 -7.46 -21.08
CA VAL A 87 1.88 -6.33 -21.62
C VAL A 87 1.30 -6.75 -22.95
N ASP A 88 -0.01 -6.89 -23.00
CA ASP A 88 -0.73 -7.53 -24.11
C ASP A 88 -1.75 -6.58 -24.73
N SER A 89 -1.97 -6.71 -26.03
CA SER A 89 -2.89 -5.84 -26.76
C SER A 89 -4.30 -6.40 -26.73
N TRP A 90 -5.24 -5.57 -26.27
CA TRP A 90 -6.65 -5.91 -26.34
C TRP A 90 -7.13 -5.94 -27.80
N VAL A 91 -8.06 -6.86 -28.08
CA VAL A 91 -8.73 -6.98 -29.39
C VAL A 91 -10.20 -6.65 -29.23
N ASP A 92 -10.65 -5.61 -29.93
CA ASP A 92 -12.02 -5.13 -29.79
C ASP A 92 -13.06 -6.08 -30.42
N SER A 93 -14.34 -5.79 -30.19
CA SER A 93 -15.46 -6.60 -30.69
C SER A 93 -15.57 -6.66 -32.22
N ALA A 94 -14.89 -5.75 -32.94
CA ALA A 94 -14.79 -5.78 -34.40
C ALA A 94 -13.53 -6.54 -34.89
N GLY A 95 -12.78 -7.16 -33.98
CA GLY A 95 -11.53 -7.86 -34.27
C GLY A 95 -10.33 -6.93 -34.50
N ARG A 96 -10.43 -5.65 -34.13
CA ARG A 96 -9.32 -4.70 -34.30
C ARG A 96 -8.38 -4.78 -33.11
N VAL A 97 -7.13 -5.12 -33.38
CA VAL A 97 -6.05 -5.15 -32.40
C VAL A 97 -5.67 -3.72 -32.00
N ARG A 98 -5.63 -3.44 -30.69
CA ARG A 98 -5.30 -2.13 -30.12
C ARG A 98 -3.85 -2.01 -29.65
N SER A 99 -2.95 -2.61 -30.43
CA SER A 99 -1.51 -2.62 -30.15
C SER A 99 -0.86 -1.25 -30.29
N GLY A 100 0.20 -0.99 -29.53
CA GLY A 100 1.02 0.21 -29.70
C GLY A 100 2.08 0.40 -28.62
N ALA A 101 2.66 1.60 -28.63
CA ALA A 101 3.71 1.98 -27.71
C ALA A 101 3.19 2.25 -26.29
N PHE A 102 4.03 1.96 -25.30
CA PHE A 102 3.77 2.20 -23.89
C PHE A 102 5.09 2.42 -23.14
N ASP A 103 5.04 3.09 -22.00
CA ASP A 103 6.10 3.08 -21.00
C ASP A 103 5.66 2.17 -19.84
N LEU A 104 6.51 1.23 -19.44
CA LEU A 104 6.30 0.29 -18.34
C LEU A 104 7.25 0.64 -17.18
N LEU A 105 6.69 0.79 -15.98
CA LEU A 105 7.42 0.89 -14.73
C LEU A 105 7.06 -0.31 -13.86
N VAL A 106 8.07 -0.96 -13.30
CA VAL A 106 7.93 -2.12 -12.41
C VAL A 106 8.72 -1.89 -11.14
N GLY A 107 8.01 -1.94 -10.01
CA GLY A 107 8.57 -2.06 -8.68
C GLY A 107 8.42 -3.49 -8.16
N TYR A 108 9.34 -3.87 -7.29
CA TYR A 108 9.36 -5.13 -6.56
C TYR A 108 9.81 -4.86 -5.13
N THR A 109 8.90 -4.98 -4.16
CA THR A 109 9.20 -4.69 -2.75
C THR A 109 9.18 -5.99 -1.96
N GLN A 110 10.25 -6.27 -1.24
CA GLN A 110 10.40 -7.43 -0.34
C GLN A 110 10.38 -6.96 1.13
N PRO A 111 10.07 -7.84 2.11
CA PRO A 111 9.97 -7.44 3.51
C PRO A 111 11.25 -6.75 4.05
N THR A 112 12.43 -7.14 3.57
CA THR A 112 13.69 -6.51 4.00
C THR A 112 13.79 -5.04 3.60
N ASP A 113 13.19 -4.63 2.48
CA ASP A 113 13.23 -3.23 2.05
C ASP A 113 12.48 -2.33 3.06
N LEU A 114 11.33 -2.82 3.55
CA LEU A 114 10.54 -2.13 4.57
C LEU A 114 11.18 -2.20 5.96
N ALA A 115 11.84 -3.32 6.29
CA ALA A 115 12.60 -3.44 7.53
C ALA A 115 13.80 -2.48 7.55
N GLU A 116 14.53 -2.34 6.44
CA GLU A 116 15.60 -1.36 6.26
C GLU A 116 15.08 0.09 6.33
N ALA A 117 13.82 0.33 5.95
CA ALA A 117 13.14 1.60 6.14
C ALA A 117 12.75 1.88 7.61
N GLY A 118 12.96 0.93 8.53
CA GLY A 118 12.80 1.11 9.97
C GLY A 118 11.56 0.44 10.57
N LEU A 119 10.92 -0.47 9.86
CA LEU A 119 9.87 -1.34 10.42
C LEU A 119 10.47 -2.59 11.08
N THR A 120 9.74 -3.20 12.00
CA THR A 120 10.06 -4.56 12.43
C THR A 120 9.88 -5.54 11.27
N THR A 121 10.62 -6.64 11.27
CA THR A 121 10.48 -7.67 10.22
C THR A 121 9.08 -8.25 10.16
N VAL A 122 8.40 -8.33 11.31
CA VAL A 122 7.03 -8.84 11.42
C VAL A 122 6.04 -7.85 10.82
N ALA A 123 6.16 -6.55 11.11
CA ALA A 123 5.33 -5.52 10.49
C ALA A 123 5.56 -5.45 8.97
N ALA A 124 6.83 -5.50 8.54
CA ALA A 124 7.20 -5.48 7.14
C ALA A 124 6.60 -6.63 6.31
N ASP A 125 6.66 -7.85 6.83
CA ASP A 125 6.11 -9.03 6.14
C ASP A 125 4.58 -8.94 6.02
N ARG A 126 3.90 -8.69 7.15
CA ARG A 126 2.44 -8.56 7.20
C ARG A 126 1.93 -7.41 6.36
N ALA A 127 2.62 -6.28 6.34
CA ALA A 127 2.24 -5.13 5.53
C ALA A 127 2.20 -5.47 4.03
N LEU A 128 3.16 -6.24 3.52
CA LEU A 128 3.16 -6.64 2.11
C LEU A 128 2.05 -7.65 1.77
N VAL A 129 1.73 -8.57 2.67
CA VAL A 129 0.58 -9.48 2.52
C VAL A 129 -0.74 -8.69 2.52
N ALA A 130 -0.91 -7.81 3.51
CA ALA A 130 -2.06 -6.93 3.66
C ALA A 130 -2.30 -6.05 2.42
N PHE A 131 -1.24 -5.44 1.89
CA PHE A 131 -1.33 -4.66 0.65
C PHE A 131 -1.83 -5.51 -0.52
N ALA A 132 -1.27 -6.72 -0.69
CA ALA A 132 -1.63 -7.57 -1.82
C ALA A 132 -3.08 -8.06 -1.74
N GLN A 133 -3.56 -8.45 -0.56
CA GLN A 133 -4.96 -8.80 -0.34
C GLN A 133 -5.89 -7.63 -0.62
N ALA A 134 -5.57 -6.44 -0.12
CA ALA A 134 -6.35 -5.23 -0.38
C ALA A 134 -6.37 -4.84 -1.86
N TRP A 135 -5.26 -5.03 -2.58
CA TRP A 135 -5.22 -4.84 -4.03
C TRP A 135 -6.10 -5.85 -4.78
N GLU A 136 -5.99 -7.15 -4.45
CA GLU A 136 -6.76 -8.22 -5.09
C GLU A 136 -8.27 -8.03 -4.88
N GLN A 137 -8.67 -7.60 -3.69
CA GLN A 137 -10.07 -7.32 -3.35
C GLN A 137 -10.58 -5.98 -3.96
N GLY A 138 -9.70 -5.21 -4.62
CA GLY A 138 -10.05 -3.92 -5.22
C GLY A 138 -10.29 -2.80 -4.22
N ALA A 139 -9.80 -2.93 -2.98
CA ALA A 139 -9.93 -1.90 -1.94
C ALA A 139 -9.07 -0.67 -2.21
N THR A 140 -7.98 -0.82 -2.98
CA THR A 140 -7.13 0.30 -3.41
C THR A 140 -6.64 0.11 -4.85
N ASP A 141 -6.35 1.22 -5.52
CA ASP A 141 -5.60 1.29 -6.78
C ASP A 141 -4.32 2.13 -6.64
N ARG A 142 -3.90 2.42 -5.39
CA ARG A 142 -2.74 3.26 -5.07
C ARG A 142 -1.52 2.43 -4.73
N PHE A 143 -0.36 2.85 -5.22
CA PHE A 143 0.93 2.20 -4.92
C PHE A 143 1.68 2.80 -3.74
N VAL A 144 1.26 3.98 -3.27
CA VAL A 144 1.80 4.57 -2.04
C VAL A 144 1.02 4.00 -0.86
N TYR A 145 1.74 3.38 0.07
CA TYR A 145 1.20 2.65 1.20
C TYR A 145 1.84 3.14 2.50
N THR A 146 1.03 3.52 3.49
CA THR A 146 1.52 3.99 4.79
C THR A 146 1.42 2.88 5.83
N ILE A 147 2.51 2.64 6.54
CA ILE A 147 2.62 1.57 7.53
C ILE A 147 3.00 2.19 8.86
N VAL A 148 2.19 1.95 9.88
CA VAL A 148 2.43 2.37 11.26
C VAL A 148 2.67 1.13 12.10
N ASP A 149 3.90 0.95 12.56
CA ASP A 149 4.31 -0.18 13.40
C ASP A 149 4.17 0.19 14.88
N LEU A 150 3.01 -0.12 15.47
CA LEU A 150 2.68 0.19 16.86
C LEU A 150 3.40 -0.74 17.87
N ASP A 151 3.99 -1.85 17.41
CA ASP A 151 4.86 -2.69 18.27
C ASP A 151 6.13 -1.92 18.68
N GLN A 152 6.55 -0.95 17.86
CA GLN A 152 7.63 -0.03 18.18
C GLN A 152 7.15 1.13 19.07
N PRO A 153 7.98 1.62 20.01
CA PRO A 153 7.62 2.77 20.83
C PRO A 153 7.54 4.05 19.98
N SER A 154 6.62 4.95 20.32
CA SER A 154 6.40 6.21 19.58
C SER A 154 7.57 7.21 19.70
N ASN A 155 8.51 6.95 20.60
CA ASN A 155 9.77 7.68 20.72
C ASN A 155 10.82 7.30 19.67
N GLN A 156 10.46 6.42 18.73
CA GLN A 156 11.22 6.10 17.54
C GLN A 156 10.35 6.36 16.30
N PRO A 157 10.96 6.73 15.16
CA PRO A 157 10.18 6.85 13.93
C PRO A 157 9.68 5.47 13.48
N ARG A 158 8.37 5.27 13.57
CA ARG A 158 7.66 4.00 13.35
C ARG A 158 6.56 4.07 12.30
N LEU A 159 6.38 5.23 11.67
CA LEU A 159 5.60 5.39 10.45
C LEU A 159 6.55 5.35 9.26
N VAL A 160 6.23 4.53 8.26
CA VAL A 160 6.89 4.49 6.96
C VAL A 160 5.83 4.59 5.88
N ALA A 161 5.90 5.60 5.01
CA ALA A 161 5.17 5.58 3.75
C ALA A 161 6.11 5.14 2.63
N TRP A 162 5.69 4.12 1.90
CA TRP A 162 6.48 3.46 0.86
C TRP A 162 5.78 3.55 -0.48
N ASP A 163 6.52 3.89 -1.52
CA ASP A 163 6.07 3.83 -2.90
C ASP A 163 6.50 2.49 -3.51
N LEU A 164 5.54 1.57 -3.65
CA LEU A 164 5.78 0.21 -4.16
C LEU A 164 6.23 0.20 -5.62
N LEU A 165 5.81 1.19 -6.40
CA LEU A 165 6.13 1.28 -7.83
C LEU A 165 7.55 1.83 -8.05
N ASN A 166 7.94 2.84 -7.28
CA ASN A 166 9.28 3.42 -7.32
C ASN A 166 10.29 2.73 -6.39
N GLN A 167 9.87 1.80 -5.53
CA GLN A 167 10.69 1.15 -4.50
C GLN A 167 11.42 2.17 -3.63
N ALA A 168 10.67 3.14 -3.10
CA ALA A 168 11.27 4.26 -2.38
C ALA A 168 10.47 4.63 -1.13
N VAL A 169 11.21 5.01 -0.08
CA VAL A 169 10.61 5.65 1.08
C VAL A 169 10.12 7.05 0.68
N VAL A 170 8.82 7.28 0.80
CA VAL A 170 8.22 8.62 0.68
C VAL A 170 8.52 9.42 1.95
N THR A 171 8.30 8.82 3.12
CA THR A 171 8.67 9.43 4.39
C THR A 171 8.81 8.39 5.50
N ARG A 172 9.62 8.72 6.50
CA ARG A 172 9.72 8.00 7.78
C ARG A 172 9.53 9.03 8.90
N ALA A 173 8.67 8.74 9.87
CA ALA A 173 8.27 9.73 10.86
C ALA A 173 7.95 9.13 12.24
N TYR A 174 8.06 9.98 13.26
CA TYR A 174 7.39 9.74 14.54
C TYR A 174 5.88 9.83 14.33
N VAL A 175 5.14 9.02 15.07
CA VAL A 175 3.67 9.03 15.03
C VAL A 175 3.10 8.83 16.43
N GLY A 176 2.31 9.79 16.88
CA GLY A 176 1.55 9.69 18.13
C GLY A 176 0.33 8.77 17.99
N HIS A 177 -0.27 8.43 19.13
CA HIS A 177 -1.36 7.47 19.21
C HIS A 177 -2.31 7.81 20.36
N GLY A 178 -3.44 7.11 20.44
CA GLY A 178 -4.47 7.35 21.43
C GLY A 178 -4.06 7.01 22.86
N VAL A 179 -4.41 7.88 23.82
CA VAL A 179 -4.12 7.74 25.25
C VAL A 179 -4.63 6.43 25.86
N GLY A 180 -5.76 5.92 25.37
CA GLY A 180 -6.32 4.65 25.85
C GLY A 180 -5.49 3.43 25.44
N SER A 181 -4.48 3.61 24.58
CA SER A 181 -3.67 2.52 24.03
C SER A 181 -2.41 2.24 24.86
N THR A 182 -2.14 3.05 25.89
CA THR A 182 -0.86 3.05 26.62
C THR A 182 -1.05 2.92 28.14
N MET A 183 0.05 2.74 28.86
CA MET A 183 0.11 2.75 30.33
C MET A 183 0.61 4.11 30.82
N GLU A 184 0.17 4.54 32.01
CA GLU A 184 0.53 5.85 32.57
C GLU A 184 2.05 6.05 32.73
N ASP A 185 2.79 4.97 33.02
CA ASP A 185 4.24 4.98 33.26
C ASP A 185 5.09 4.82 32.00
N ASP A 186 4.50 4.46 30.85
CA ASP A 186 5.20 4.36 29.56
C ASP A 186 4.32 4.84 28.39
N PRO A 187 4.08 6.15 28.27
CA PRO A 187 3.21 6.72 27.24
C PRO A 187 3.71 6.51 25.81
N ALA A 188 4.95 6.04 25.63
CA ALA A 188 5.50 5.75 24.31
C ALA A 188 5.06 4.37 23.78
N ARG A 189 4.70 3.45 24.66
CA ARG A 189 4.36 2.06 24.30
C ARG A 189 2.86 1.86 24.16
N VAL A 190 2.48 1.21 23.05
CA VAL A 190 1.13 0.68 22.88
C VAL A 190 1.07 -0.68 23.58
N VAL A 191 0.04 -0.88 24.41
CA VAL A 191 -0.24 -2.13 25.12
C VAL A 191 -1.62 -2.71 24.76
N SER A 192 -2.49 -1.89 24.18
CA SER A 192 -3.82 -2.31 23.71
C SER A 192 -4.28 -1.45 22.55
N VAL A 193 -5.03 -2.03 21.64
CA VAL A 193 -5.68 -1.34 20.52
C VAL A 193 -7.20 -1.39 20.68
N GLY A 194 -7.92 -0.60 19.90
CA GLY A 194 -9.37 -0.66 19.91
C GLY A 194 -10.04 0.38 19.03
N ASP A 195 -11.33 0.16 18.82
CA ASP A 195 -12.16 0.96 17.92
C ASP A 195 -13.05 1.98 18.67
N ASP A 196 -12.68 2.34 19.90
CA ASP A 196 -13.31 3.44 20.63
C ASP A 196 -12.56 4.77 20.44
N LEU A 197 -13.07 5.82 21.07
CA LEU A 197 -12.56 7.18 20.93
C LEU A 197 -11.20 7.40 21.58
N GLU A 198 -10.71 6.55 22.48
CA GLU A 198 -9.44 6.81 23.17
C GLU A 198 -8.31 5.91 22.68
N ARG A 199 -8.64 4.80 22.00
CA ARG A 199 -7.67 3.88 21.42
C ARG A 199 -7.47 4.10 19.92
N SER A 200 -6.22 3.92 19.49
CA SER A 200 -5.93 3.74 18.07
C SER A 200 -6.31 2.31 17.68
N PRO A 201 -6.93 2.10 16.51
CA PRO A 201 -7.33 0.77 16.10
C PRO A 201 -6.13 0.01 15.54
N VAL A 202 -6.38 -1.23 15.14
CA VAL A 202 -5.46 -2.05 14.34
C VAL A 202 -6.10 -2.29 12.98
N GLY A 203 -5.33 -2.80 12.02
CA GLY A 203 -5.85 -3.23 10.72
C GLY A 203 -5.71 -2.19 9.62
N LEU A 204 -6.36 -2.47 8.50
CA LEU A 204 -6.31 -1.65 7.30
C LEU A 204 -7.36 -0.55 7.28
N LEU A 205 -6.91 0.63 6.84
CA LEU A 205 -7.72 1.80 6.59
C LEU A 205 -7.39 2.37 5.20
N LEU A 206 -8.30 3.17 4.68
CA LEU A 206 -8.10 4.00 3.49
C LEU A 206 -7.99 5.47 3.89
N THR A 207 -7.14 6.21 3.18
CA THR A 207 -7.15 7.67 3.24
C THR A 207 -8.40 8.21 2.57
N GLY A 208 -9.09 9.11 3.24
CA GLY A 208 -10.22 9.86 2.71
C GLY A 208 -9.85 11.31 2.43
N GLU A 209 -10.86 12.16 2.54
CA GLU A 209 -10.75 13.59 2.30
C GLU A 209 -9.77 14.30 3.24
N ARG A 210 -9.16 15.38 2.73
CA ARG A 210 -8.45 16.34 3.60
C ARG A 210 -9.45 17.05 4.50
N THR A 211 -9.16 17.08 5.78
CA THR A 211 -9.97 17.75 6.79
C THR A 211 -9.27 19.02 7.28
N GLN A 212 -10.07 19.96 7.79
CA GLN A 212 -9.58 21.13 8.50
C GLN A 212 -10.36 21.28 9.79
N GLY A 213 -9.68 21.08 10.92
CA GLY A 213 -10.25 21.16 12.25
C GLY A 213 -9.51 22.17 13.14
N PRO A 214 -9.94 22.28 14.41
CA PRO A 214 -9.25 23.09 15.42
C PRO A 214 -7.77 22.71 15.59
N ASP A 215 -7.45 21.43 15.38
CA ASP A 215 -6.12 20.85 15.53
C ASP A 215 -5.27 20.92 14.25
N GLY A 216 -5.77 21.59 13.21
CA GLY A 216 -5.05 21.83 11.96
C GLY A 216 -5.60 21.04 10.78
N ILE A 217 -4.72 20.75 9.83
CA ILE A 217 -5.05 19.97 8.63
C ILE A 217 -4.91 18.49 8.99
N GLY A 218 -5.80 17.66 8.46
CA GLY A 218 -5.75 16.21 8.61
C GLY A 218 -6.15 15.47 7.33
N ILE A 219 -6.06 14.15 7.40
CA ILE A 219 -6.58 13.20 6.43
C ILE A 219 -7.55 12.30 7.19
N GLN A 220 -8.81 12.23 6.73
CA GLN A 220 -9.79 11.28 7.26
C GLN A 220 -9.29 9.85 7.01
N LEU A 221 -9.47 8.96 7.99
CA LEU A 221 -9.17 7.54 7.84
C LEU A 221 -10.46 6.72 7.89
N ASP A 222 -10.61 5.82 6.91
CA ASP A 222 -11.78 4.95 6.76
C ASP A 222 -11.38 3.51 7.00
N GLY A 223 -11.93 2.90 8.04
CA GLY A 223 -11.71 1.49 8.34
C GLY A 223 -12.32 0.60 7.26
N ILE A 224 -11.54 -0.39 6.81
CA ILE A 224 -11.99 -1.38 5.82
C ILE A 224 -11.90 -2.82 6.34
N GLU A 225 -11.67 -2.98 7.65
CA GLU A 225 -11.48 -4.29 8.27
C GLU A 225 -12.51 -4.52 9.38
N PRO A 226 -13.63 -5.20 9.06
CA PRO A 226 -14.73 -5.39 9.99
C PRO A 226 -14.31 -6.07 11.29
N GLY A 227 -14.82 -5.57 12.42
CA GLY A 227 -14.49 -6.03 13.76
C GLY A 227 -13.27 -5.36 14.40
N PHE A 228 -12.45 -4.64 13.62
CA PHE A 228 -11.21 -4.02 14.10
C PHE A 228 -11.20 -2.50 14.03
N ASN A 229 -11.81 -1.93 12.99
CA ASN A 229 -11.81 -0.49 12.74
C ASN A 229 -13.12 0.05 12.15
N ASP A 230 -14.24 -0.64 12.40
CA ASP A 230 -15.58 -0.30 11.88
C ASP A 230 -15.99 1.16 12.15
N ASN A 231 -15.65 1.69 13.32
CA ASN A 231 -16.06 3.00 13.77
C ASN A 231 -15.10 4.11 13.33
N ALA A 232 -14.01 3.81 12.62
CA ALA A 232 -13.01 4.80 12.22
C ALA A 232 -13.63 6.07 11.61
N ARG A 233 -14.51 5.94 10.60
CA ARG A 233 -15.21 7.12 10.03
C ARG A 233 -16.24 7.72 10.99
N ALA A 234 -17.03 6.88 11.66
CA ALA A 234 -18.10 7.34 12.56
C ALA A 234 -17.57 8.16 13.75
N ARG A 235 -16.34 7.86 14.19
CA ARG A 235 -15.63 8.55 15.26
C ARG A 235 -14.64 9.60 14.77
N SER A 236 -14.62 9.88 13.46
CA SER A 236 -13.73 10.86 12.82
C SER A 236 -12.25 10.62 13.07
N LEU A 237 -11.82 9.34 13.06
CA LEU A 237 -10.42 8.96 13.16
C LEU A 237 -9.63 9.58 12.02
N GLN A 238 -8.53 10.26 12.35
CA GLN A 238 -7.74 11.01 11.39
C GLN A 238 -6.23 10.79 11.57
N LEU A 239 -5.50 11.07 10.50
CA LEU A 239 -4.08 11.42 10.56
C LEU A 239 -3.95 12.94 10.54
N ILE A 240 -3.50 13.54 11.64
CA ILE A 240 -3.45 14.99 11.84
C ILE A 240 -2.02 15.51 12.01
N SER A 241 -1.82 16.80 11.74
CA SER A 241 -0.52 17.45 11.98
C SER A 241 -0.40 17.90 13.43
N ASP A 242 0.69 17.54 14.10
CA ASP A 242 1.05 18.06 15.43
C ASP A 242 2.56 18.26 15.53
N TYR A 243 2.97 19.40 16.10
CA TYR A 243 4.37 19.71 16.38
C TYR A 243 4.98 18.73 17.40
N SER A 244 4.15 18.10 18.25
CA SER A 244 4.62 17.09 19.19
C SER A 244 5.28 15.87 18.51
N ALA A 245 4.92 15.60 17.26
CA ALA A 245 5.50 14.53 16.46
C ALA A 245 6.78 14.93 15.70
N THR A 246 7.37 16.10 16.00
CA THR A 246 8.67 16.51 15.45
C THR A 246 9.84 15.87 16.22
N ALA A 247 10.97 15.69 15.53
CA ALA A 247 12.18 15.17 16.18
C ALA A 247 12.64 16.02 17.37
N ASP A 248 12.56 17.35 17.25
CA ASP A 248 12.95 18.28 18.32
C ASP A 248 12.05 18.10 19.56
N PHE A 249 10.73 17.96 19.36
CA PHE A 249 9.81 17.73 20.46
C PHE A 249 10.06 16.38 21.12
N VAL A 250 10.16 15.29 20.34
CA VAL A 250 10.40 13.94 20.87
C VAL A 250 11.73 13.86 21.61
N ASN A 251 12.78 14.51 21.11
CA ASN A 251 14.08 14.57 21.80
C ASN A 251 14.00 15.33 23.14
N ALA A 252 13.12 16.32 23.25
CA ALA A 252 12.96 17.13 24.47
C ALA A 252 11.98 16.51 25.50
N HIS A 253 10.94 15.81 25.04
CA HIS A 253 9.84 15.33 25.89
C HIS A 253 9.75 13.80 25.97
N GLY A 254 10.56 13.09 25.20
CA GLY A 254 10.65 11.64 25.22
C GLY A 254 9.70 10.92 24.26
N ALA A 255 8.57 11.51 23.84
CA ALA A 255 7.62 10.93 22.88
C ALA A 255 6.69 12.02 22.30
N PRO A 256 5.97 11.75 21.19
CA PRO A 256 4.86 12.60 20.76
C PRO A 256 3.75 12.67 21.82
N ALA A 257 2.93 13.73 21.77
CA ALA A 257 1.77 13.83 22.64
C ALA A 257 0.73 12.75 22.30
N LEU A 258 0.00 12.29 23.32
CA LEU A 258 -1.10 11.35 23.17
C LEU A 258 -2.37 12.06 22.67
N THR A 259 -3.18 11.33 21.91
CA THR A 259 -4.42 11.83 21.30
C THR A 259 -5.66 11.14 21.90
N GLN A 260 -6.85 11.51 21.43
CA GLN A 260 -8.07 10.71 21.60
C GLN A 260 -8.22 9.75 20.41
N GLY A 261 -7.28 8.82 20.26
CA GLY A 261 -7.33 7.76 19.24
C GLY A 261 -6.69 8.10 17.88
N ASP A 262 -6.66 9.37 17.49
CA ASP A 262 -6.05 9.85 16.24
C ASP A 262 -4.55 9.55 16.12
N LEU A 263 -4.05 9.54 14.90
CA LEU A 263 -2.62 9.50 14.62
C LEU A 263 -2.09 10.92 14.40
N THR A 264 -0.97 11.27 15.05
CA THR A 264 -0.33 12.57 14.86
C THR A 264 1.03 12.44 14.21
N VAL A 265 1.30 13.26 13.19
CA VAL A 265 2.62 13.35 12.53
C VAL A 265 3.06 14.80 12.43
N ALA A 266 4.36 15.03 12.21
CA ALA A 266 4.88 16.38 12.03
C ALA A 266 4.21 17.08 10.82
N PRO A 267 4.03 18.41 10.83
CA PRO A 267 3.35 19.12 9.75
C PRO A 267 3.96 18.90 8.36
N ASP A 268 5.29 18.81 8.25
CA ASP A 268 5.98 18.54 6.98
C ASP A 268 5.77 17.09 6.50
N VAL A 269 5.63 16.14 7.43
CA VAL A 269 5.27 14.75 7.14
C VAL A 269 3.86 14.68 6.59
N LEU A 270 2.89 15.34 7.25
CA LEU A 270 1.51 15.36 6.77
C LEU A 270 1.41 15.98 5.37
N ALA A 271 2.15 17.06 5.10
CA ALA A 271 2.17 17.70 3.78
C ALA A 271 2.67 16.71 2.70
N ARG A 272 3.78 16.03 2.94
CA ARG A 272 4.32 15.00 2.02
C ARG A 272 3.33 13.86 1.79
N LEU A 273 2.72 13.34 2.86
CA LEU A 273 1.72 12.27 2.75
C LEU A 273 0.51 12.74 1.95
N SER A 274 -0.01 13.92 2.25
CA SER A 274 -1.18 14.49 1.58
C SER A 274 -0.97 14.69 0.08
N GLU A 275 0.27 14.89 -0.38
CA GLU A 275 0.62 14.97 -1.80
C GLU A 275 0.78 13.60 -2.45
N ALA A 276 1.29 12.61 -1.71
CA ALA A 276 1.64 11.29 -2.23
C ALA A 276 0.47 10.30 -2.26
N VAL A 277 -0.41 10.34 -1.25
CA VAL A 277 -1.41 9.28 -1.02
C VAL A 277 -2.73 9.56 -1.75
N GLY A 278 -3.22 10.80 -1.74
CA GLY A 278 -4.57 11.13 -2.22
C GLY A 278 -5.66 10.32 -1.51
N ASP A 279 -6.87 10.29 -2.08
CA ASP A 279 -7.96 9.46 -1.58
C ASP A 279 -7.78 8.00 -2.04
N GLY A 280 -8.07 7.06 -1.14
CA GLY A 280 -8.08 5.61 -1.38
C GLY A 280 -6.73 4.91 -1.23
N ALA A 281 -5.70 5.57 -0.68
CA ALA A 281 -4.44 4.90 -0.37
C ALA A 281 -4.53 4.12 0.94
N LEU A 282 -3.81 3.02 1.01
CA LEU A 282 -3.81 2.19 2.22
C LEU A 282 -2.99 2.80 3.34
N VAL A 283 -3.52 2.62 4.55
CA VAL A 283 -2.81 2.80 5.82
C VAL A 283 -3.01 1.52 6.62
N ILE A 284 -1.93 0.91 7.12
CA ILE A 284 -2.02 -0.18 8.10
C ILE A 284 -1.53 0.31 9.45
N LEU A 285 -2.31 0.04 10.49
CA LEU A 285 -1.88 0.16 11.88
C LEU A 285 -1.58 -1.25 12.34
N HIS A 286 -0.30 -1.61 12.33
CA HIS A 286 0.16 -2.93 12.75
C HIS A 286 0.43 -2.92 14.25
N PHE A 287 -0.13 -3.90 14.95
CA PHE A 287 0.19 -4.22 16.33
C PHE A 287 0.06 -5.73 16.50
N SER A 288 0.88 -6.36 17.35
CA SER A 288 0.82 -7.80 17.61
C SER A 288 -0.33 -8.18 18.55
N ASP A 289 -1.56 -7.78 18.19
CA ASP A 289 -2.81 -8.17 18.83
C ASP A 289 -3.25 -9.57 18.37
N ALA A 290 -3.46 -10.50 19.29
CA ALA A 290 -3.76 -11.89 18.95
C ALA A 290 -5.07 -12.05 18.15
N ALA A 291 -6.12 -11.28 18.49
CA ALA A 291 -7.40 -11.41 17.80
C ALA A 291 -7.28 -10.94 16.34
N TRP A 292 -6.61 -9.81 16.10
CA TRP A 292 -6.36 -9.32 14.75
C TRP A 292 -5.51 -10.27 13.92
N LEU A 293 -4.42 -10.78 14.51
CA LEU A 293 -3.53 -11.69 13.81
C LEU A 293 -4.18 -13.03 13.45
N ASP A 294 -5.12 -13.51 14.26
CA ASP A 294 -5.76 -14.81 14.07
C ASP A 294 -6.98 -14.76 13.13
N THR A 295 -7.60 -13.59 12.91
CA THR A 295 -8.87 -13.50 12.17
C THR A 295 -8.93 -12.40 11.11
N SER A 296 -7.81 -11.74 10.79
CA SER A 296 -7.76 -10.74 9.72
C SER A 296 -7.91 -11.39 8.34
N ASP A 297 -8.88 -10.90 7.56
CA ASP A 297 -9.09 -11.29 6.16
C ASP A 297 -7.97 -10.77 5.22
N TYR A 298 -7.03 -9.98 5.74
CA TYR A 298 -5.94 -9.37 4.96
C TYR A 298 -4.55 -9.89 5.31
N LEU A 299 -4.41 -10.68 6.38
CA LEU A 299 -3.10 -11.23 6.79
C LEU A 299 -2.87 -12.68 6.34
N GLU A 300 -3.85 -13.30 5.70
CA GLU A 300 -3.71 -14.61 5.06
C GLU A 300 -3.54 -14.44 3.53
N PRO A 301 -2.51 -15.06 2.91
CA PRO A 301 -2.29 -15.04 1.46
C PRO A 301 -3.20 -16.01 0.67
#